data_AF-A0A2V9RGB0-F1
#
_entry.id   AF-A0A2V9RGB0-F1
#
_cell.length_a   1.000
_cell.length_b   1.000
_cell.length_c   1.000
_cell.angle_alpha   90.00
_cell.angle_beta   90.00
_cell.angle_gamma   90.00
#
_symmetry.space_group_name_H-M   'P 1'
#
loop_
_entity.id
_entity.type
_entity.pdbx_description
1 polymer ?
#
loop_
_entity_poly.entity_id
_entity_poly.type
_entity_poly.pdbx_seq_one_letter_code
_entity_poly.pdbx_strand_id
1 'polypeptide(L)'
;MGPFVGIFLEFSYQGSDSVSVLPGRITLEFASHAHVVHQALDPQTFSEHYQDLADAAAKYNQRESEKHRDKKDFYNKRIEANEKELVEIQEFLGSRCLKPAKLSPAAPQNTGWVLFRSTDKWIGRWKDQEQLVLRIPLDGRVIEIPFQLPPTAGDLILRKR
;
A
#
# COMPACT_ATOMS: atom_id res chain seq x y z
N MET A 1 2.97 8.16 -10.93
CA MET A 1 2.53 7.10 -10.01
C MET A 1 3.08 7.43 -8.64
N GLY A 2 2.22 7.65 -7.66
CA GLY A 2 2.65 8.01 -6.30
C GLY A 2 3.13 6.75 -5.57
N PRO A 3 4.19 6.82 -4.75
CA PRO A 3 4.56 5.69 -3.93
C PRO A 3 3.43 5.36 -2.92
N PHE A 4 3.48 4.16 -2.36
CA PHE A 4 2.62 3.76 -1.25
C PHE A 4 3.44 2.94 -0.25
N VAL A 5 2.97 2.90 0.99
CA VAL A 5 3.52 2.03 2.02
C VAL A 5 2.61 0.81 2.13
N GLY A 6 3.19 -0.38 1.93
CA GLY A 6 2.49 -1.65 2.17
C GLY A 6 2.94 -2.27 3.47
N ILE A 7 1.98 -2.70 4.29
CA ILE A 7 2.22 -3.48 5.50
C ILE A 7 1.52 -4.83 5.32
N PHE A 8 2.29 -5.92 5.41
CA PHE A 8 1.76 -7.27 5.37
C PHE A 8 1.32 -7.71 6.75
N LEU A 9 0.06 -8.14 6.88
CA LEU A 9 -0.50 -8.60 8.14
C LEU A 9 -0.87 -10.08 8.07
N GLU A 10 -0.64 -10.79 9.17
CA GLU A 10 -1.06 -12.16 9.38
C GLU A 10 -1.83 -12.22 10.71
N PHE A 11 -3.06 -12.70 10.64
CA PHE A 11 -3.93 -12.89 11.78
C PHE A 11 -4.04 -14.38 12.09
N SER A 12 -3.90 -14.72 13.37
CA SER A 12 -4.12 -16.06 13.90
C SER A 12 -5.03 -15.96 15.12
N TYR A 13 -6.21 -16.58 15.03
CA TYR A 13 -7.25 -16.52 16.04
C TYR A 13 -7.36 -17.84 16.81
N GLN A 14 -7.30 -17.75 18.14
CA GLN A 14 -7.35 -18.91 19.06
C GLN A 14 -8.52 -18.83 20.06
N GLY A 15 -9.44 -17.87 19.90
CA GLY A 15 -10.58 -17.72 20.81
C GLY A 15 -11.74 -18.66 20.48
N SER A 16 -12.73 -18.71 21.36
CA SER A 16 -13.94 -19.53 21.20
C SER A 16 -15.03 -18.89 20.34
N ASP A 17 -15.08 -17.56 20.30
CA ASP A 17 -16.09 -16.79 19.55
C ASP A 17 -15.59 -16.39 18.16
N SER A 18 -16.05 -15.27 17.63
CA SER A 18 -15.61 -14.73 16.35
C SER A 18 -15.21 -13.26 16.45
N VAL A 19 -14.23 -12.85 15.65
CA VAL A 19 -13.77 -11.46 15.57
C VAL A 19 -13.74 -11.00 14.11
N SER A 20 -14.27 -9.81 13.86
CA SER A 20 -14.30 -9.21 12.53
C SER A 20 -13.00 -8.45 12.26
N VAL A 21 -12.33 -8.78 11.15
CA VAL A 21 -11.19 -8.02 10.62
C VAL A 21 -11.69 -7.18 9.44
N LEU A 22 -11.60 -5.87 9.59
CA LEU A 22 -12.04 -4.90 8.58
C LEU A 22 -10.83 -4.05 8.14
N PRO A 23 -10.18 -4.38 7.02
CA PRO A 23 -8.97 -3.70 6.54
C PRO A 23 -9.16 -2.19 6.41
N GLY A 24 -10.33 -1.75 5.93
CA GLY A 24 -10.66 -0.34 5.79
C GLY A 24 -10.72 0.43 7.11
N ARG A 25 -10.72 -0.21 8.28
CA ARG A 25 -10.67 0.49 9.58
C ARG A 25 -9.25 0.59 10.15
N ILE A 26 -8.28 -0.08 9.53
CA ILE A 26 -6.89 -0.04 9.97
C ILE A 26 -6.33 1.35 9.65
N THR A 27 -5.61 1.92 10.60
CA THR A 27 -4.98 3.23 10.43
C THR A 27 -3.50 3.19 10.74
N LEU A 28 -2.75 4.09 10.12
CA LEU A 28 -1.33 4.30 10.35
C LEU A 28 -1.14 5.75 10.81
N GLU A 29 -0.58 5.94 11.99
CA GLU A 29 -0.27 7.26 12.54
C GLU A 29 1.22 7.59 12.46
N PHE A 30 1.52 8.85 12.11
CA PHE A 30 2.82 9.48 12.24
C PHE A 30 2.95 10.16 13.60
N ALA A 31 3.53 9.46 14.58
CA ALA A 31 3.59 9.93 15.96
C ALA A 31 4.54 11.13 16.14
N SER A 32 5.62 11.21 15.33
CA SER A 32 6.59 12.31 15.37
C SER A 32 6.09 13.62 14.74
N HIS A 33 5.09 13.55 13.84
CA HIS A 33 4.63 14.69 13.06
C HIS A 33 3.12 14.88 13.16
N ALA A 34 2.70 15.66 14.17
CA ALA A 34 1.33 16.15 14.34
C ALA A 34 0.24 15.06 14.45
N HIS A 35 0.60 13.82 14.80
CA HIS A 35 -0.33 12.69 14.92
C HIS A 35 -1.21 12.50 13.68
N VAL A 36 -0.63 12.69 12.48
CA VAL A 36 -1.39 12.52 11.25
C VAL A 36 -1.78 11.04 11.11
N VAL A 37 -3.09 10.78 11.05
CA VAL A 37 -3.66 9.44 10.92
C VAL A 37 -4.11 9.20 9.48
N HIS A 38 -3.57 8.15 8.86
CA HIS A 38 -3.99 7.69 7.54
C HIS A 38 -4.79 6.41 7.65
N GLN A 39 -5.96 6.41 7.04
CA GLN A 39 -6.74 5.19 6.86
C GLN A 39 -6.12 4.33 5.75
N ALA A 40 -6.25 3.02 5.90
CA ALA A 40 -5.89 2.08 4.85
C ALA A 40 -6.61 2.42 3.54
N LEU A 41 -5.89 2.31 2.43
CA LEU A 41 -6.42 2.46 1.10
C LEU A 41 -7.40 1.35 0.79
N ASP A 42 -8.51 1.72 0.16
CA ASP A 42 -9.38 0.77 -0.52
C ASP A 42 -8.69 0.30 -1.83
N PRO A 43 -8.41 -1.00 -2.01
CA PRO A 43 -7.69 -1.49 -3.17
C PRO A 43 -8.40 -1.20 -4.50
N GLN A 44 -9.74 -1.21 -4.52
CA GLN A 44 -10.52 -0.96 -5.73
C GLN A 44 -10.41 0.51 -6.15
N THR A 45 -10.70 1.42 -5.23
CA THR A 45 -10.59 2.87 -5.46
C THR A 45 -9.16 3.27 -5.81
N PHE A 46 -8.16 2.61 -5.21
CA PHE A 46 -6.76 2.85 -5.53
C PHE A 46 -6.38 2.34 -6.92
N SER A 47 -6.88 1.16 -7.32
CA SER A 47 -6.70 0.60 -8.66
C SER A 47 -7.25 1.51 -9.75
N GLU A 48 -8.47 2.02 -9.57
CA GLU A 48 -9.12 2.97 -10.49
C GLU A 48 -8.31 4.26 -10.63
N HIS A 49 -7.89 4.84 -9.50
CA HIS A 49 -7.05 6.03 -9.52
C HIS A 49 -5.69 5.77 -10.21
N TYR A 50 -5.11 4.58 -10.03
CA TYR A 50 -3.85 4.22 -10.67
C TYR A 50 -3.99 4.12 -12.19
N GLN A 51 -5.11 3.57 -12.66
CA GLN A 51 -5.46 3.50 -14.08
C GLN A 51 -5.60 4.91 -14.68
N ASP A 52 -6.29 5.83 -14.02
CA ASP A 52 -6.40 7.22 -14.48
C ASP A 52 -5.03 7.90 -14.67
N LEU A 53 -4.11 7.66 -13.73
CA LEU A 53 -2.74 8.18 -13.81
C LEU A 53 -1.95 7.55 -14.96
N ALA A 54 -2.09 6.24 -15.18
CA ALA A 54 -1.45 5.52 -16.27
C ALA A 54 -1.96 6.02 -17.63
N ASP A 55 -3.28 6.19 -17.78
CA ASP A 55 -3.92 6.70 -19.00
C ASP A 55 -3.48 8.13 -19.32
N ALA A 56 -3.39 8.99 -18.31
CA ALA A 56 -2.87 10.34 -18.47
C ALA A 56 -1.41 10.35 -18.96
N ALA A 57 -0.57 9.47 -18.39
CA ALA A 57 0.82 9.32 -18.79
C ALA A 57 0.96 8.75 -20.21
N ALA A 58 0.13 7.78 -20.58
CA ALA A 58 0.10 7.21 -21.93
C ALA A 58 -0.27 8.29 -22.98
N LYS A 59 -1.34 9.05 -22.74
CA LYS A 59 -1.76 10.17 -23.59
C LYS A 59 -0.66 11.22 -23.74
N TYR A 60 0.06 11.54 -22.66
CA TYR A 60 1.20 12.46 -22.70
C TYR A 60 2.32 11.89 -23.59
N ASN A 61 2.76 10.66 -23.34
CA ASN A 61 3.84 10.04 -24.09
C ASN A 61 3.50 9.87 -25.58
N GLN A 62 2.24 9.57 -25.92
CA GLN A 62 1.79 9.48 -27.30
C GLN A 62 1.91 10.84 -28.02
N ARG A 63 1.44 11.92 -27.40
CA ARG A 63 1.58 13.27 -27.98
C ARG A 63 3.05 13.65 -28.18
N GLU A 64 3.91 13.29 -27.23
CA GLU A 64 5.34 13.60 -27.34
C GLU A 64 6.06 12.74 -28.38
N SER A 65 5.63 11.49 -28.61
CA SER A 65 6.18 10.62 -29.67
C SER A 65 5.81 11.12 -31.07
N GLU A 66 4.63 11.73 -31.23
CA GLU A 66 4.18 12.35 -32.47
C GLU A 66 4.96 13.64 -32.78
N LYS A 67 5.24 14.47 -31.76
CA LYS A 67 6.03 15.70 -31.88
C LYS A 67 7.52 15.43 -32.11
N HIS A 68 8.07 14.41 -31.45
CA HIS A 68 9.50 14.09 -31.45
C HIS A 68 9.73 12.70 -32.08
N ARG A 69 9.64 12.64 -33.41
CA ARG A 69 9.80 11.39 -34.17
C ARG A 69 11.15 10.72 -33.96
N ASP A 70 12.21 11.50 -33.69
CA ASP A 70 13.56 11.05 -33.35
C ASP A 70 13.63 10.30 -32.01
N LYS A 71 12.66 10.52 -31.12
CA LYS A 71 12.55 9.89 -29.79
C LYS A 71 11.36 8.95 -29.67
N LYS A 72 10.75 8.56 -30.79
CA LYS A 72 9.55 7.72 -30.80
C LYS A 72 9.71 6.41 -30.01
N ASP A 73 10.83 5.73 -30.20
CA ASP A 73 11.13 4.47 -29.50
C ASP A 73 11.25 4.65 -27.98
N PHE A 74 11.78 5.79 -27.53
CA PHE A 74 11.86 6.11 -26.10
C PHE A 74 10.46 6.27 -25.49
N TYR A 75 9.57 7.01 -26.15
CA TYR A 75 8.21 7.22 -25.66
C TYR A 75 7.36 5.94 -25.74
N ASN A 76 7.53 5.14 -26.79
CA ASN A 76 6.85 3.84 -26.90
C ASN A 76 7.26 2.90 -25.75
N LYS A 77 8.55 2.79 -25.45
CA LYS A 77 9.04 2.01 -24.30
C LYS A 77 8.45 2.49 -22.98
N ARG A 78 8.20 3.79 -22.82
CA ARG A 78 7.55 4.33 -21.61
C ARG A 78 6.07 3.96 -21.53
N ILE A 79 5.37 3.93 -22.66
CA ILE A 79 3.97 3.47 -22.71
C ILE A 79 3.91 1.99 -22.31
N GLU A 80 4.73 1.14 -22.94
CA GLU A 80 4.82 -0.29 -22.63
C GLU A 80 5.18 -0.54 -21.15
N ALA A 81 6.14 0.22 -20.60
CA ALA A 81 6.52 0.10 -19.20
C ALA A 81 5.37 0.48 -18.26
N ASN A 82 4.65 1.57 -18.55
CA ASN A 82 3.51 2.01 -17.75
C ASN A 82 2.35 0.99 -17.81
N GLU A 83 2.07 0.42 -18.98
CA GLU A 83 1.03 -0.62 -19.15
C GLU A 83 1.37 -1.87 -18.34
N LYS A 84 2.63 -2.32 -18.42
CA LYS A 84 3.12 -3.45 -17.62
C LYS A 84 2.98 -3.18 -16.13
N GLU A 85 3.43 -2.01 -15.66
CA GLU A 85 3.33 -1.62 -14.25
C GLU A 85 1.87 -1.54 -13.78
N LEU A 86 0.96 -1.02 -14.61
CA LEU A 86 -0.47 -1.00 -14.33
C LEU A 86 -1.02 -2.42 -14.12
N VAL A 87 -0.72 -3.36 -15.02
CA VAL A 87 -1.18 -4.75 -14.90
C VAL A 87 -0.64 -5.39 -13.61
N GLU A 88 0.66 -5.26 -13.34
CA GLU A 88 1.28 -5.82 -12.14
C GLU A 88 0.66 -5.28 -10.85
N ILE A 89 0.35 -3.97 -10.80
CA ILE A 89 -0.28 -3.35 -9.64
C ILE A 89 -1.74 -3.77 -9.52
N GLN A 90 -2.50 -3.83 -10.60
CA GLN A 90 -3.89 -4.30 -10.57
C GLN A 90 -3.99 -5.75 -10.07
N GLU A 91 -3.11 -6.63 -10.55
CA GLU A 91 -3.02 -8.01 -10.08
C GLU A 91 -2.65 -8.07 -8.59
N PHE A 92 -1.69 -7.26 -8.15
CA PHE A 92 -1.31 -7.17 -6.75
C PHE A 92 -2.48 -6.70 -5.88
N LEU A 93 -3.17 -5.62 -6.26
CA LEU A 93 -4.29 -5.05 -5.52
C LEU A 93 -5.47 -6.04 -5.43
N GLY A 94 -5.78 -6.73 -6.53
CA GLY A 94 -6.89 -7.68 -6.59
C GLY A 94 -6.65 -9.00 -5.84
N SER A 95 -5.39 -9.44 -5.73
CA SER A 95 -5.07 -10.78 -5.20
C SER A 95 -4.32 -10.79 -3.87
N ARG A 96 -3.56 -9.74 -3.55
CA ARG A 96 -2.64 -9.73 -2.40
C ARG A 96 -3.13 -8.88 -1.24
N CYS A 97 -4.09 -7.98 -1.45
CA CYS A 97 -4.62 -7.15 -0.38
C CYS A 97 -5.41 -7.95 0.65
N LEU A 98 -5.31 -7.53 1.92
CA LEU A 98 -6.05 -8.13 3.02
C LEU A 98 -7.55 -7.96 2.76
N LYS A 99 -8.29 -9.07 2.83
CA LYS A 99 -9.73 -9.07 2.61
C LYS A 99 -10.47 -8.96 3.96
N PRO A 100 -11.65 -8.30 3.99
CA PRO A 100 -12.54 -8.39 5.14
C PRO A 100 -12.85 -9.85 5.46
N ALA A 101 -12.73 -10.24 6.72
CA ALA A 101 -12.99 -11.60 7.15
C ALA A 101 -13.53 -11.64 8.57
N LYS A 102 -14.28 -12.70 8.88
CA LYS A 102 -14.72 -13.02 10.23
C LYS A 102 -13.90 -14.21 10.72
N LEU A 103 -12.93 -13.94 11.60
CA LEU A 103 -12.09 -14.96 12.21
C LEU A 103 -12.90 -15.75 13.22
N SER A 104 -12.73 -17.07 13.24
CA SER A 104 -13.41 -18.01 14.13
C SER A 104 -12.62 -19.31 14.24
N PRO A 105 -12.96 -20.26 15.13
CA PRO A 105 -12.28 -21.56 15.17
C PRO A 105 -12.34 -22.32 13.82
N ALA A 106 -13.40 -22.11 13.03
CA ALA A 106 -13.55 -22.73 11.70
C ALA A 106 -12.75 -22.02 10.59
N ALA A 107 -12.41 -20.75 10.80
CA ALA A 107 -11.61 -19.93 9.89
C ALA A 107 -10.64 -19.05 10.70
N PRO A 108 -9.58 -19.64 11.27
CA PRO A 108 -8.77 -18.96 12.29
C PRO A 108 -7.72 -18.02 11.71
N GLN A 109 -7.52 -18.02 10.38
CA GLN A 109 -6.45 -17.28 9.74
C GLN A 109 -6.97 -16.31 8.70
N ASN A 110 -6.33 -15.14 8.62
CA ASN A 110 -6.48 -14.20 7.52
C ASN A 110 -5.14 -13.50 7.29
N THR A 111 -4.82 -13.19 6.04
CA THR A 111 -3.53 -12.60 5.69
C THR A 111 -3.65 -11.75 4.44
N GLY A 112 -2.79 -10.74 4.33
CA GLY A 112 -2.70 -9.90 3.15
C GLY A 112 -2.08 -8.55 3.43
N TRP A 113 -1.94 -7.76 2.37
CA TRP A 113 -1.37 -6.44 2.39
C TRP A 113 -2.41 -5.37 2.72
N VAL A 114 -2.02 -4.42 3.56
CA VAL A 114 -2.75 -3.17 3.81
C VAL A 114 -1.89 -2.04 3.30
N LEU A 115 -2.47 -1.15 2.50
CA LEU A 115 -1.74 -0.10 1.81
C LEU A 115 -2.09 1.27 2.37
N PHE A 116 -1.13 2.17 2.42
CA PHE A 116 -1.29 3.56 2.85
C PHE A 116 -0.66 4.47 1.81
N ARG A 117 -1.30 5.61 1.52
CA ARG A 117 -0.70 6.60 0.60
C ARG A 117 0.59 7.13 1.20
N SER A 118 1.63 7.25 0.39
CA SER A 118 2.87 7.93 0.78
C SER A 118 2.99 9.37 0.26
N THR A 119 1.89 9.92 -0.27
CA THR A 119 1.85 11.27 -0.84
C THR A 119 2.03 12.38 0.19
N ASP A 120 1.94 12.07 1.48
CA ASP A 120 2.29 13.01 2.52
C ASP A 120 3.79 13.28 2.54
N LYS A 121 4.13 14.57 2.67
CA LYS A 121 5.51 15.09 2.71
C LYS A 121 6.43 14.36 3.70
N TRP A 122 5.84 13.69 4.69
CA TRP A 122 6.51 12.92 5.75
C TRP A 122 6.95 11.52 5.30
N ILE A 123 6.31 10.94 4.28
CA ILE A 123 6.66 9.62 3.73
C ILE A 123 7.48 9.78 2.44
N GLY A 124 7.39 10.93 1.77
CA GLY A 124 8.03 11.17 0.46
C GLY A 124 9.54 11.46 0.48
N ARG A 125 10.17 11.59 1.66
CA ARG A 125 11.61 11.86 1.80
C ARG A 125 12.15 11.20 3.06
N TRP A 126 12.35 9.88 3.07
CA TRP A 126 12.91 9.08 4.18
C TRP A 126 14.34 9.55 4.59
N LYS A 127 14.46 10.79 5.07
CA LYS A 127 15.70 11.44 5.50
C LYS A 127 15.84 11.37 7.01
N ASP A 128 14.72 11.39 7.72
CA ASP A 128 14.62 11.31 9.17
C ASP A 128 13.81 10.07 9.57
N GLN A 129 14.17 9.45 10.69
CA GLN A 129 13.48 8.27 11.23
C GLN A 129 12.11 8.69 11.78
N GLU A 130 11.05 8.08 11.28
CA GLU A 130 9.66 8.34 11.70
C GLU A 130 9.17 7.26 12.65
N GLN A 131 8.53 7.68 13.74
CA GLN A 131 7.76 6.80 14.62
C GLN A 131 6.36 6.62 14.04
N LEU A 132 6.01 5.37 13.78
CA LEU A 132 4.73 4.98 13.22
C LEU A 132 3.97 4.13 14.21
N VAL A 133 2.64 4.31 14.27
CA VAL A 133 1.76 3.44 15.04
C VAL A 133 0.71 2.87 14.11
N LEU A 134 0.77 1.56 13.87
CA LEU A 134 -0.29 0.84 13.18
C LEU A 134 -1.39 0.51 14.19
N ARG A 135 -2.62 0.95 13.90
CA ARG A 135 -3.79 0.64 14.72
C ARG A 135 -4.72 -0.30 13.98
N ILE A 136 -5.07 -1.40 14.64
CA ILE A 136 -5.93 -2.44 14.10
C ILE A 136 -7.15 -2.56 15.03
N PRO A 137 -8.29 -1.96 14.66
CA PRO A 137 -9.53 -2.14 15.40
C PRO A 137 -10.07 -3.56 15.24
N LEU A 138 -10.33 -4.23 16.36
CA LEU A 138 -10.92 -5.57 16.44
C LEU A 138 -12.03 -5.55 17.50
N ASP A 139 -13.29 -5.72 17.08
CA ASP A 139 -14.51 -5.81 17.90
C ASP A 139 -14.35 -5.48 19.41
N GLY A 140 -14.43 -4.18 19.74
CA GLY A 140 -14.38 -3.67 21.12
C GLY A 140 -12.98 -3.37 21.66
N ARG A 141 -11.91 -3.59 20.87
CA ARG A 141 -10.52 -3.27 21.21
C ARG A 141 -9.78 -2.69 20.00
N VAL A 142 -8.68 -1.99 20.26
CA VAL A 142 -7.74 -1.53 19.24
C VAL A 142 -6.37 -2.06 19.62
N ILE A 143 -5.74 -2.79 18.70
CA ILE A 143 -4.34 -3.20 18.85
C ILE A 143 -3.48 -2.11 18.24
N GLU A 144 -2.51 -1.61 19.00
CA GLU A 144 -1.54 -0.63 18.55
C GLU A 144 -0.16 -1.27 18.45
N ILE A 145 0.46 -1.16 17.28
CA ILE A 145 1.79 -1.71 16.99
C ILE A 145 2.70 -0.53 16.61
N PRO A 146 3.54 -0.04 17.54
CA PRO A 146 4.53 0.98 17.24
C PRO A 146 5.73 0.39 16.48
N PHE A 147 6.25 1.11 15.49
CA PHE A 147 7.45 0.76 14.73
C PHE A 147 8.13 1.99 14.11
N GLN A 148 9.33 1.84 13.56
CA GLN A 148 10.14 2.94 13.02
C GLN A 148 10.53 2.71 11.56
N LEU A 149 10.50 3.77 10.74
CA LEU A 149 11.00 3.75 9.36
C LEU A 149 11.89 4.97 9.04
N PRO A 150 13.05 4.81 8.38
CA PRO A 150 13.72 3.53 8.11
C PRO A 150 14.16 2.84 9.42
N PRO A 151 14.28 1.50 9.44
CA PRO A 151 14.79 0.78 10.60
C PRO A 151 16.23 1.21 10.93
N THR A 152 16.56 1.22 12.21
CA THR A 152 17.91 1.53 12.68
C THR A 152 18.91 0.52 12.11
N ALA A 153 20.11 0.97 11.72
CA ALA A 153 21.15 0.06 11.23
C ALA A 153 21.48 -0.98 12.33
N GLY A 154 21.15 -2.24 12.07
CA GLY A 154 21.19 -3.34 13.05
C GLY A 154 19.87 -4.12 13.18
N ASP A 155 18.73 -3.49 12.86
CA ASP A 155 17.39 -4.11 12.88
C ASP A 155 16.95 -4.71 11.52
N LEU A 156 17.75 -4.52 10.47
CA LEU A 156 17.43 -4.95 9.11
C LEU A 156 17.58 -6.48 8.95
N ILE A 157 16.52 -7.24 9.26
CA ILE A 157 16.30 -8.54 8.62
C ILE A 157 15.79 -8.27 7.19
N LEU A 158 16.71 -7.87 6.30
CA LEU A 158 16.48 -7.94 4.86
C LEU A 158 16.47 -9.43 4.46
N ARG A 159 15.29 -10.07 4.53
CA ARG A 159 15.09 -11.33 3.83
C ARG A 159 15.02 -11.05 2.34
N LYS A 160 16.16 -11.18 1.69
CA LYS A 160 16.25 -11.40 0.25
C LYS A 160 15.54 -12.72 -0.05
N ARG A 161 14.46 -12.70 -0.81
CA ARG A 161 13.98 -13.87 -1.55
C ARG A 161 14.58 -13.83 -2.94
#